data_AF-A0AAW3ESK0-F1
#
_entry.id   AF-A0AAW3ESK0-F1
#
_cell.length_a   1.000
_cell.length_b   1.000
_cell.length_c   1.000
_cell.angle_alpha   90.00
_cell.angle_beta   90.00
_cell.angle_gamma   90.00
#
_symmetry.space_group_name_H-M   'P 1'
#
loop_
_entity.id
_entity.type
_entity.pdbx_description
1 polymer ?
#
loop_
_entity_poly.entity_id
_entity_poly.type
_entity_poly.pdbx_seq_one_letter_code
_entity_poly.pdbx_strand_id
1 'polypeptide(L)'
;MARFKPGMRCCRPHREQIDLCCSHEQHLACAVTALASRFEYAPAEVGCLLSELIATFPDRLAPILAEAKEAGCVHLFVERAARACAALATKAERHAFRDQLNDRLCAPDLAAFDDLMSAEWRRLRGK
;
A
#
# COMPACT_ATOMS: atom_id res chain seq x y z
N MET A 1 17.63 -1.19 14.50
CA MET A 1 16.75 -0.46 13.58
C MET A 1 16.95 -1.01 12.18
N ALA A 2 15.93 -1.59 11.54
CA ALA A 2 16.05 -2.05 10.17
C ALA A 2 16.15 -0.81 9.25
N ARG A 3 17.36 -0.56 8.72
CA ARG A 3 17.65 0.65 7.94
C ARG A 3 17.03 0.59 6.54
N PHE A 4 17.18 -0.52 5.81
CA PHE A 4 16.52 -0.76 4.51
C PHE A 4 16.30 -2.25 4.29
N LYS A 5 15.17 -2.64 3.68
CA LYS A 5 15.05 -3.99 3.09
C LYS A 5 15.95 -4.06 1.85
N PRO A 6 16.49 -5.23 1.48
CA PRO A 6 17.25 -5.39 0.24
C PRO A 6 16.48 -4.80 -0.96
N GLY A 7 17.15 -3.93 -1.73
CA GLY A 7 16.57 -3.25 -2.89
C GLY A 7 15.95 -1.87 -2.62
N MET A 8 15.75 -1.48 -1.35
CA MET A 8 15.30 -0.13 -1.01
C MET A 8 16.46 0.86 -0.90
N ARG A 9 16.23 2.10 -1.34
CA ARG A 9 17.17 3.23 -1.22
C ARG A 9 16.41 4.45 -0.70
N CYS A 10 17.11 5.34 -0.02
CA CYS A 10 16.57 6.66 0.31
C CYS A 10 16.25 7.42 -0.97
N CYS A 11 15.10 8.09 -1.01
CA CYS A 11 14.72 8.95 -2.12
C CYS A 11 15.69 10.13 -2.33
N ARG A 12 16.59 10.39 -1.37
CA ARG A 12 17.69 11.36 -1.44
C ARG A 12 19.03 10.64 -1.27
N PRO A 13 19.66 10.17 -2.36
CA PRO A 13 20.91 9.39 -2.29
C PRO A 13 22.06 10.10 -1.57
N HIS A 14 22.14 11.43 -1.66
CA HIS A 14 23.15 12.22 -0.96
C HIS A 14 23.05 12.12 0.57
N ARG A 15 21.85 11.87 1.12
CA ARG A 15 21.67 11.66 2.57
C ARG A 15 22.26 10.34 3.03
N GLU A 16 22.30 9.34 2.16
CA GLU A 16 22.94 8.06 2.46
C GLU A 16 24.45 8.20 2.63
N GLN A 17 25.07 9.04 1.80
CA GLN A 17 26.51 9.28 1.80
C GLN A 17 27.02 9.96 3.10
N ILE A 18 26.12 10.59 3.86
CA ILE A 18 26.43 11.30 5.12
C ILE A 18 25.74 10.67 6.35
N ASP A 19 25.30 9.41 6.24
CA ASP A 19 24.57 8.64 7.29
C ASP A 19 23.29 9.31 7.83
N LEU A 20 22.63 10.13 7.01
CA LEU A 20 21.34 10.76 7.28
C LEU A 20 20.17 10.07 6.54
N CYS A 21 20.36 8.77 6.26
CA CYS A 21 19.34 7.86 5.74
C CYS A 21 18.04 7.98 6.52
N CYS A 22 16.93 8.07 5.80
CA CYS A 22 15.62 8.03 6.42
C CYS A 22 15.34 6.64 7.02
N SER A 23 14.70 6.61 8.18
CA SER A 23 14.15 5.38 8.75
C SER A 23 12.98 4.87 7.89
N HIS A 24 12.60 3.60 8.09
CA HIS A 24 11.42 3.02 7.46
C HIS A 24 10.13 3.83 7.73
N GLU A 25 9.99 4.38 8.93
CA GLU A 25 8.86 5.25 9.31
C GLU A 25 8.91 6.61 8.58
N GLN A 26 10.11 7.19 8.45
CA GLN A 26 10.29 8.43 7.70
C GLN A 26 10.00 8.25 6.20
N HIS A 27 10.36 7.09 5.64
CA HIS A 27 9.98 6.74 4.27
C HIS A 27 8.47 6.66 4.09
N LEU A 28 7.77 6.00 5.01
CA LEU A 28 6.32 5.93 4.96
C LEU A 28 5.69 7.31 5.08
N ALA A 29 6.17 8.16 5.99
CA ALA A 29 5.68 9.53 6.12
C ALA A 29 5.87 10.33 4.82
N CYS A 30 7.05 10.28 4.20
CA CYS A 30 7.30 10.94 2.91
C CYS A 30 6.42 10.38 1.78
N ALA A 31 6.22 9.06 1.73
CA ALA A 31 5.36 8.40 0.77
C ALA A 31 3.90 8.83 0.89
N VAL A 32 3.39 8.91 2.13
CA VAL A 32 2.04 9.38 2.47
C VAL A 32 1.85 10.83 2.05
N THR A 33 2.81 11.73 2.34
CA THR A 33 2.77 13.12 1.86
C THR A 33 2.78 13.21 0.33
N ALA A 34 3.60 12.39 -0.34
CA ALA A 34 3.64 12.35 -1.80
C ALA A 34 2.33 11.81 -2.39
N LEU A 35 1.67 10.87 -1.71
CA LEU A 35 0.37 10.34 -2.09
C LEU A 35 -0.72 11.42 -1.98
N ALA A 36 -0.79 12.14 -0.84
CA ALA A 36 -1.71 13.26 -0.65
C ALA A 36 -1.56 14.31 -1.75
N SER A 37 -0.31 14.70 -2.06
CA SER A 37 -0.02 15.65 -3.14
C SER A 37 -0.45 15.13 -4.51
N ARG A 38 -0.29 13.83 -4.80
CA ARG A 38 -0.75 13.26 -6.08
C ARG A 38 -2.27 13.20 -6.20
N PHE A 39 -2.99 12.97 -5.11
CA PHE A 39 -4.45 13.04 -5.14
C PHE A 39 -4.93 14.43 -5.60
N GLU A 40 -4.25 15.50 -5.18
CA GLU A 40 -4.59 16.87 -5.53
C GLU A 40 -4.13 17.28 -6.94
N TYR A 41 -2.86 17.00 -7.28
CA TYR A 41 -2.22 17.59 -8.46
C TYR A 41 -2.03 16.63 -9.65
N ALA A 42 -2.10 15.32 -9.43
CA ALA A 42 -1.81 14.32 -10.46
C ALA A 42 -2.65 13.03 -10.29
N PRO A 43 -4.00 13.13 -10.30
CA PRO A 43 -4.88 12.00 -9.99
C PRO A 43 -4.69 10.79 -10.92
N ALA A 44 -4.26 11.01 -12.16
CA ALA A 44 -3.98 9.94 -13.12
C ALA A 44 -2.82 9.02 -12.68
N GLU A 45 -1.89 9.50 -11.87
CA GLU A 45 -0.73 8.72 -11.40
C GLU A 45 -0.99 7.96 -10.10
N VAL A 46 -2.04 8.32 -9.37
CA VAL A 46 -2.34 7.81 -8.02
C VAL A 46 -2.45 6.29 -7.99
N GLY A 47 -3.08 5.68 -8.99
CA GLY A 47 -3.25 4.22 -9.03
C GLY A 47 -1.92 3.46 -9.12
N CYS A 48 -0.94 4.02 -9.84
CA CYS A 48 0.41 3.45 -9.93
C CYS A 48 1.12 3.58 -8.58
N LEU A 49 1.12 4.80 -8.03
CA LEU A 49 1.75 5.05 -6.72
C LEU A 49 1.16 4.18 -5.61
N LEU A 50 -0.18 4.05 -5.52
CA LEU A 50 -0.83 3.18 -4.53
C LEU A 50 -0.34 1.74 -4.64
N SER A 51 -0.18 1.23 -5.86
CA SER A 51 0.31 -0.14 -6.09
C SER A 51 1.74 -0.30 -5.57
N GLU A 52 2.62 0.66 -5.85
CA GLU A 52 4.01 0.68 -5.37
C GLU A 52 4.08 0.79 -3.85
N LEU A 53 3.30 1.68 -3.24
CA LEU A 53 3.29 1.89 -1.80
C LEU A 53 2.80 0.66 -1.05
N ILE A 54 1.72 0.02 -1.52
CA ILE A 54 1.19 -1.19 -0.90
C ILE A 54 2.19 -2.35 -1.01
N ALA A 55 2.87 -2.50 -2.15
CA ALA A 55 3.91 -3.51 -2.32
C ALA A 55 5.16 -3.24 -1.45
N THR A 56 5.51 -1.97 -1.26
CA THR A 56 6.65 -1.53 -0.44
C THR A 56 6.37 -1.70 1.06
N PHE A 57 5.14 -1.39 1.48
CA PHE A 57 4.70 -1.36 2.88
C PHE A 57 3.47 -2.26 3.13
N PRO A 58 3.55 -3.58 2.87
CA PRO A 58 2.39 -4.47 2.97
C PRO A 58 1.88 -4.65 4.41
N ASP A 59 2.69 -4.31 5.42
CA ASP A 59 2.37 -4.33 6.85
C ASP A 59 1.93 -2.97 7.42
N ARG A 60 1.86 -1.92 6.58
CA ARG A 60 1.54 -0.54 7.01
C ARG A 60 0.48 0.11 6.11
N LEU A 61 -0.63 -0.59 5.90
CA LEU A 61 -1.73 -0.09 5.06
C LEU A 61 -2.50 1.07 5.68
N ALA A 62 -2.44 1.17 7.00
CA ALA A 62 -3.16 2.12 7.82
C ALA A 62 -3.02 3.60 7.39
N PRO A 63 -1.80 4.17 7.28
CA PRO A 63 -1.63 5.56 6.81
C PRO A 63 -2.01 5.74 5.34
N ILE A 64 -1.79 4.73 4.49
CA ILE A 64 -2.11 4.81 3.06
C ILE A 64 -3.62 4.89 2.85
N LEU A 65 -4.38 4.08 3.59
CA LEU A 65 -5.84 4.11 3.57
C LEU A 65 -6.40 5.43 4.12
N ALA A 66 -5.76 6.03 5.13
CA ALA A 66 -6.19 7.32 5.67
C ALA A 66 -6.18 8.41 4.58
N GLU A 67 -5.11 8.53 3.80
CA GLU A 67 -5.05 9.48 2.68
C GLU A 67 -6.10 9.20 1.60
N ALA A 68 -6.31 7.92 1.28
CA ALA A 68 -7.35 7.55 0.31
C ALA A 68 -8.76 7.91 0.80
N LYS A 69 -9.02 7.87 2.12
CA LYS A 69 -10.29 8.31 2.71
C LYS A 69 -10.46 9.82 2.62
N GLU A 70 -9.45 10.57 3.04
CA GLU A 70 -9.48 12.04 2.98
C GLU A 70 -9.69 12.54 1.54
N ALA A 71 -9.08 11.86 0.56
CA ALA A 71 -9.25 12.16 -0.86
C ALA A 71 -10.53 11.60 -1.50
N GLY A 72 -11.41 10.91 -0.75
CA GLY A 72 -12.62 10.27 -1.30
C GLY A 72 -12.35 9.13 -2.31
N CYS A 73 -11.13 8.58 -2.31
CA CYS A 73 -10.62 7.62 -3.28
C CYS A 73 -10.45 6.20 -2.69
N VAL A 74 -11.26 5.83 -1.68
CA VAL A 74 -11.20 4.52 -1.00
C VAL A 74 -11.36 3.36 -1.98
N HIS A 75 -12.24 3.48 -2.98
CA HIS A 75 -12.46 2.46 -4.00
C HIS A 75 -11.16 2.08 -4.74
N LEU A 76 -10.32 3.08 -5.07
CA LEU A 76 -9.05 2.86 -5.76
C LEU A 76 -8.05 2.15 -4.84
N PHE A 77 -7.99 2.55 -3.56
CA PHE A 77 -7.18 1.84 -2.57
C PHE A 77 -7.61 0.37 -2.46
N VAL A 78 -8.91 0.10 -2.33
CA VAL A 78 -9.46 -1.26 -2.22
C VAL A 78 -9.06 -2.12 -3.42
N GLU A 79 -9.18 -1.59 -4.64
CA GLU A 79 -8.77 -2.29 -5.86
C GLU A 79 -7.28 -2.66 -5.84
N ARG A 80 -6.39 -1.73 -5.47
CA ARG A 80 -4.94 -1.97 -5.44
C ARG A 80 -4.54 -2.90 -4.28
N ALA A 81 -5.15 -2.74 -3.12
CA ALA A 81 -4.92 -3.58 -1.96
C ALA A 81 -5.35 -5.04 -2.22
N ALA A 82 -6.50 -5.24 -2.86
CA ALA A 82 -6.99 -6.57 -3.22
C ALA A 82 -6.02 -7.31 -4.13
N ARG A 83 -5.48 -6.61 -5.15
CA ARG A 83 -4.46 -7.18 -6.05
C ARG A 83 -3.18 -7.56 -5.33
N ALA A 84 -2.66 -6.68 -4.48
CA ALA A 84 -1.47 -6.96 -3.70
C ALA A 84 -1.66 -8.14 -2.75
N CYS A 85 -2.81 -8.19 -2.05
CA CYS A 85 -3.16 -9.30 -1.17
C CYS A 85 -3.23 -10.63 -1.94
N ALA A 86 -3.89 -10.67 -3.09
CA ALA A 86 -3.97 -11.86 -3.93
C ALA A 86 -2.60 -12.33 -4.45
N ALA A 87 -1.60 -11.45 -4.58
CA ALA A 87 -0.26 -11.84 -5.00
C ALA A 87 0.56 -12.52 -3.88
N LEU A 88 0.19 -12.35 -2.60
CA LEU A 88 0.91 -12.94 -1.48
C LEU A 88 0.86 -14.48 -1.53
N ALA A 89 1.97 -15.13 -1.22
CA ALA A 89 2.12 -16.57 -1.44
C ALA A 89 1.27 -17.39 -0.46
N THR A 90 1.32 -17.05 0.82
CA THR A 90 0.74 -17.88 1.88
C THR A 90 -0.61 -17.36 2.35
N LYS A 91 -1.46 -18.28 2.82
CA LYS A 91 -2.75 -17.94 3.44
C LYS A 91 -2.56 -17.04 4.67
N ALA A 92 -1.52 -17.28 5.46
CA ALA A 92 -1.21 -16.50 6.65
C ALA A 92 -0.88 -15.04 6.30
N GLU A 93 -0.04 -14.79 5.29
CA GLU A 93 0.26 -13.44 4.81
C GLU A 93 -1.00 -12.72 4.33
N ARG A 94 -1.86 -13.39 3.58
CA ARG A 94 -3.14 -12.82 3.11
C ARG A 94 -4.08 -12.45 4.25
N HIS A 95 -4.19 -13.31 5.26
CA HIS A 95 -5.00 -13.03 6.44
C HIS A 95 -4.42 -11.84 7.22
N ALA A 96 -3.12 -11.83 7.51
CA ALA A 96 -2.47 -10.72 8.20
C ALA A 96 -2.59 -9.38 7.43
N PHE A 97 -2.56 -9.43 6.10
CA PHE A 97 -2.81 -8.27 5.25
C PHE A 97 -4.26 -7.78 5.39
N ARG A 98 -5.24 -8.70 5.25
CA ARG A 98 -6.67 -8.41 5.39
C ARG A 98 -7.03 -7.88 6.78
N ASP A 99 -6.44 -8.42 7.84
CA ASP A 99 -6.75 -8.06 9.22
C ASP A 99 -6.41 -6.59 9.53
N GLN A 100 -5.44 -6.00 8.82
CA GLN A 100 -5.16 -4.57 8.92
C GLN A 100 -6.35 -3.68 8.48
N LEU A 101 -7.28 -4.23 7.68
CA LEU A 101 -8.39 -3.50 7.06
C LEU A 101 -9.73 -3.69 7.79
N ASN A 102 -9.90 -4.77 8.58
CA ASN A 102 -11.18 -5.16 9.18
C ASN A 102 -11.88 -4.03 9.94
N ASP A 103 -11.15 -3.29 10.78
CA ASP A 103 -11.71 -2.19 11.59
C ASP A 103 -11.61 -0.81 10.91
N ARG A 104 -11.08 -0.77 9.68
CA ARG A 104 -10.79 0.48 8.97
C ARG A 104 -11.67 0.70 7.76
N LEU A 105 -12.14 -0.36 7.11
CA LEU A 105 -13.07 -0.26 6.00
C LEU A 105 -14.51 -0.37 6.51
N CYS A 106 -15.44 0.30 5.83
CA CYS A 106 -16.85 0.03 6.08
C CYS A 106 -17.22 -1.35 5.50
N ALA A 107 -18.35 -1.92 5.94
CA ALA A 107 -18.75 -3.26 5.50
C ALA A 107 -18.85 -3.41 3.96
N PRO A 108 -19.42 -2.44 3.20
CA PRO A 108 -19.40 -2.49 1.74
C PRO A 108 -17.99 -2.51 1.12
N ASP A 109 -17.08 -1.66 1.59
CA ASP A 109 -15.71 -1.58 1.05
C ASP A 109 -14.92 -2.86 1.36
N LEU A 110 -15.14 -3.44 2.55
CA LEU A 110 -14.52 -4.70 2.95
C LEU A 110 -15.04 -5.88 2.12
N ALA A 111 -16.35 -5.92 1.83
CA ALA A 111 -16.93 -6.92 0.93
C ALA A 111 -16.36 -6.77 -0.50
N ALA A 112 -16.28 -5.54 -1.03
CA ALA A 112 -15.69 -5.28 -2.32
C ALA A 112 -14.21 -5.71 -2.38
N PHE A 113 -13.44 -5.48 -1.31
CA PHE A 113 -12.08 -6.00 -1.18
C PHE A 113 -12.03 -7.52 -1.28
N ASP A 114 -12.87 -8.23 -0.52
CA ASP A 114 -12.89 -9.70 -0.49
C ASP A 114 -13.26 -10.31 -1.85
N ASP A 115 -14.22 -9.71 -2.56
CA ASP A 115 -14.63 -10.12 -3.90
C ASP A 115 -13.51 -9.92 -4.93
N LEU A 116 -12.91 -8.73 -4.96
CA LEU A 116 -11.80 -8.41 -5.87
C LEU A 116 -10.58 -9.27 -5.60
N MET A 117 -10.23 -9.50 -4.33
CA MET A 117 -9.11 -10.34 -3.93
C MET A 117 -9.35 -11.78 -4.36
N SER A 118 -10.55 -12.31 -4.16
CA SER A 118 -10.93 -13.66 -4.57
C SER A 118 -10.88 -13.84 -6.08
N ALA A 119 -11.39 -12.86 -6.85
CA ALA A 119 -11.34 -12.86 -8.31
C ALA A 119 -9.89 -12.84 -8.82
N GLU A 120 -9.05 -11.96 -8.27
CA GLU A 120 -7.64 -11.86 -8.65
C GLU A 120 -6.85 -13.11 -8.25
N TRP A 121 -7.12 -13.69 -7.08
CA TRP A 121 -6.50 -14.95 -6.65
C TRP A 121 -6.78 -16.07 -7.66
N ARG A 122 -8.05 -16.20 -8.09
CA ARG A 122 -8.43 -17.15 -9.15
C ARG A 122 -7.74 -16.82 -10.47
N ARG A 123 -7.59 -15.56 -10.85
CA ARG A 123 -6.85 -15.17 -12.08
C ARG A 123 -5.38 -15.58 -12.03
N LEU A 124 -4.72 -15.42 -10.87
CA LEU A 124 -3.30 -15.71 -10.68
C LEU A 124 -2.98 -17.21 -10.52
N ARG A 125 -3.98 -18.03 -10.17
CA ARG A 125 -3.81 -19.46 -9.87
C ARG A 125 -4.70 -20.39 -10.68
N GLY A 126 -5.65 -19.85 -11.44
CA GLY A 126 -6.46 -20.55 -12.41
C GLY A 126 -5.61 -20.92 -13.62
N LYS A 127 -4.94 -22.07 -13.49
CA LYS A 127 -4.61 -22.96 -14.59
C LYS A 127 -5.49 -24.19 -14.45
#